data_AF-A0A813G3U7-F1
#
_entry.id   AF-A0A813G3U7-F1
#
_cell.length_a   1.000
_cell.length_b   1.000
_cell.length_c   1.000
_cell.angle_alpha   90.00
_cell.angle_beta   90.00
_cell.angle_gamma   90.00
#
_symmetry.space_group_name_H-M   'P 1'
#
loop_
_entity.id
_entity.type
_entity.pdbx_description
1 polymer ?
#
loop_
_entity_poly.entity_id
_entity_poly.type
_entity_poly.pdbx_seq_one_letter_code
_entity_poly.pdbx_strand_id
1 'polypeptide(L)'
;MGQSLIVTAAACLLPATNIAAVAGQSSGRTNSSSSYASGADAPRLQFLGLRCADRPVDVHPAFSSTHYVYSAVLDYAEGSFAVDAEPAKTMKIVNAPGLQTTQLIAPGDELPVGIKVLNPSAQESMDYSISIRRLDGTDVQLKGLASPGADLAPSFSSGSLDYTVRMPAELDRLDLRIVPMDSGQTFE
;
A
#
# COMPACT_ATOMS: atom_id res chain seq x y z
N MET A 1 29.21 4.47 -36.99
CA MET A 1 29.45 5.53 -35.99
C MET A 1 28.16 5.66 -35.20
N GLY A 2 28.06 5.03 -34.03
CA GLY A 2 26.84 5.08 -33.21
C GLY A 2 26.87 6.30 -32.31
N GLN A 3 25.80 7.11 -32.32
CA GLN A 3 25.64 8.22 -31.40
C GLN A 3 25.35 7.66 -30.00
N SER A 4 26.07 8.14 -28.98
CA SER A 4 25.81 7.84 -27.57
C SER A 4 25.17 9.05 -26.91
N LEU A 5 23.99 8.87 -26.31
CA LEU A 5 23.34 9.84 -25.44
C LEU A 5 23.47 9.37 -23.99
N ILE A 6 23.78 10.30 -23.08
CA ILE A 6 23.82 10.06 -21.62
C ILE A 6 22.50 10.56 -21.04
N VAL A 7 21.81 9.71 -20.29
CA VAL A 7 20.64 10.06 -19.48
C VAL A 7 21.02 9.87 -18.01
N THR A 8 20.77 10.86 -17.16
CA THR A 8 21.09 10.87 -15.72
C THR A 8 19.80 10.85 -14.89
N ALA A 9 19.52 9.79 -14.11
CA ALA A 9 18.44 9.77 -13.11
C ALA A 9 18.93 10.34 -11.75
N ALA A 10 18.07 10.61 -10.76
CA ALA A 10 18.48 11.08 -9.43
C ALA A 10 17.84 10.22 -8.32
N ALA A 11 18.59 9.85 -7.28
CA ALA A 11 18.10 9.04 -6.16
C ALA A 11 18.33 9.77 -4.81
N CYS A 12 17.30 9.84 -3.97
CA CYS A 12 17.35 10.37 -2.60
C CYS A 12 17.35 9.21 -1.59
N LEU A 13 18.27 9.25 -0.60
CA LEU A 13 18.51 8.21 0.42
C LEU A 13 17.82 8.58 1.75
N LEU A 14 17.11 7.63 2.38
CA LEU A 14 16.62 7.75 3.76
C LEU A 14 17.40 6.80 4.71
N PRO A 15 17.71 7.22 5.94
CA PRO A 15 18.39 6.38 6.93
C PRO A 15 17.42 5.50 7.75
N ALA A 16 17.85 4.28 8.06
CA ALA A 16 17.17 3.34 8.96
C ALA A 16 17.49 3.65 10.44
N THR A 17 16.49 3.54 11.33
CA THR A 17 16.72 3.66 12.78
C THR A 17 16.18 2.42 13.52
N ASN A 18 17.05 1.88 14.38
CA ASN A 18 16.87 0.67 15.19
C ASN A 18 15.81 0.81 16.30
N ILE A 19 15.08 -0.28 16.56
CA ILE A 19 14.13 -0.43 17.67
C ILE A 19 14.83 -1.08 18.88
N ALA A 20 14.73 -0.46 20.05
CA ALA A 20 15.14 -1.05 21.33
C ALA A 20 13.89 -1.52 22.11
N ALA A 21 13.87 -2.80 22.48
CA ALA A 21 12.85 -3.37 23.37
C ALA A 21 13.31 -3.25 24.84
N VAL A 22 12.43 -2.75 25.71
CA VAL A 22 12.57 -2.86 27.17
C VAL A 22 11.45 -3.72 27.71
N ALA A 23 11.83 -4.79 28.42
CA ALA A 23 10.94 -5.69 29.13
C ALA A 23 10.59 -5.11 30.50
N GLY A 24 9.31 -5.20 30.89
CA GLY A 24 8.84 -4.94 32.24
C GLY A 24 7.70 -5.90 32.59
N GLN A 25 7.95 -6.83 33.50
CA GLN A 25 6.96 -7.73 34.09
C GLN A 25 6.27 -7.03 35.27
N SER A 26 4.97 -7.26 35.50
CA SER A 26 4.49 -7.61 36.85
C SER A 26 3.10 -8.28 36.80
N SER A 27 2.93 -9.27 37.68
CA SER A 27 1.74 -10.12 37.83
C SER A 27 0.64 -9.47 38.68
N GLY A 28 -0.61 -9.76 38.34
CA GLY A 28 -1.77 -9.57 39.21
C GLY A 28 -2.87 -10.56 38.85
N ARG A 29 -3.08 -11.59 39.69
CA ARG A 29 -4.18 -12.54 39.60
C ARG A 29 -5.48 -11.90 40.09
N THR A 30 -6.58 -12.08 39.38
CA THR A 30 -7.87 -12.49 39.97
C THR A 30 -8.66 -13.36 39.01
N ASN A 31 -9.23 -14.42 39.60
CA ASN A 31 -10.11 -15.39 38.99
C ASN A 31 -11.46 -14.74 38.69
N SER A 32 -11.87 -14.72 37.43
CA SER A 32 -13.26 -14.62 37.03
C SER A 32 -13.48 -15.69 35.97
N SER A 33 -14.31 -16.66 36.32
CA SER A 33 -14.73 -17.80 35.51
C SER A 33 -15.21 -17.37 34.12
N SER A 34 -14.30 -17.41 33.15
CA SER A 34 -14.65 -17.41 31.73
C SER A 34 -15.11 -18.82 31.38
N SER A 35 -16.42 -19.00 31.24
CA SER A 35 -16.93 -20.02 30.32
C SER A 35 -16.21 -19.81 29.00
N TYR A 36 -15.58 -20.85 28.47
CA TYR A 36 -14.88 -20.82 27.19
C TYR A 36 -15.84 -20.30 26.11
N ALA A 37 -15.84 -18.99 25.88
CA ALA A 37 -16.25 -18.43 24.61
C ALA A 37 -15.21 -18.96 23.64
N SER A 38 -15.58 -19.99 22.87
CA SER A 38 -14.82 -20.35 21.69
C SER A 38 -14.50 -19.05 20.95
N GLY A 39 -13.28 -18.88 20.43
CA GLY A 39 -12.89 -17.68 19.66
C GLY A 39 -13.83 -17.34 18.49
N ALA A 40 -14.87 -18.15 18.26
CA ALA A 40 -16.00 -17.87 17.40
C ALA A 40 -16.89 -16.70 17.85
N ASP A 41 -16.94 -16.32 19.13
CA ASP A 41 -17.89 -15.30 19.63
C ASP A 41 -17.30 -13.88 19.73
N ALA A 42 -15.99 -13.72 19.54
CA ALA A 42 -15.38 -12.38 19.50
C ALA A 42 -15.79 -11.63 18.22
N PRO A 43 -16.20 -10.33 18.31
CA PRO A 43 -16.49 -9.51 17.15
C PRO A 43 -15.26 -9.42 16.24
N ARG A 44 -15.39 -9.89 15.00
CA ARG A 44 -14.29 -9.88 14.02
C ARG A 44 -14.77 -9.79 12.58
N LEU A 45 -13.88 -9.33 11.71
CA LEU A 45 -14.03 -9.43 10.27
C LEU A 45 -13.64 -10.83 9.78
N GLN A 46 -14.25 -11.26 8.68
CA GLN A 46 -13.83 -12.42 7.90
C GLN A 46 -13.10 -12.02 6.61
N PHE A 47 -13.27 -10.77 6.17
CA PHE A 47 -12.60 -10.18 5.02
C PHE A 47 -12.40 -8.69 5.23
N LEU A 48 -11.26 -8.19 4.78
CA LEU A 48 -10.95 -6.77 4.63
C LEU A 48 -10.17 -6.60 3.34
N GLY A 49 -10.66 -5.73 2.47
CA GLY A 49 -10.01 -5.33 1.23
C GLY A 49 -10.15 -3.83 1.02
N LEU A 50 -9.18 -3.28 0.31
CA LEU A 50 -9.22 -1.92 -0.21
C LEU A 50 -9.24 -1.98 -1.73
N ARG A 51 -9.95 -1.06 -2.38
CA ARG A 51 -9.93 -0.92 -3.83
C ARG A 51 -9.92 0.53 -4.26
N CYS A 52 -9.25 0.79 -5.38
CA CYS A 52 -9.36 2.04 -6.14
C CYS A 52 -10.16 1.75 -7.41
N ALA A 53 -11.38 2.30 -7.50
CA ALA A 53 -12.37 1.88 -8.49
C ALA A 53 -12.59 0.35 -8.44
N ASP A 54 -12.25 -0.38 -9.51
CA ASP A 54 -12.36 -1.84 -9.60
C ASP A 54 -11.03 -2.58 -9.37
N ARG A 55 -9.94 -1.86 -9.06
CA ARG A 55 -8.64 -2.48 -8.79
C ARG A 55 -8.44 -2.72 -7.30
N PRO A 56 -8.07 -3.94 -6.87
CA PRO A 56 -7.70 -4.19 -5.49
C PRO A 56 -6.40 -3.45 -5.14
N VAL A 57 -6.32 -2.96 -3.92
CA VAL A 57 -5.14 -2.32 -3.32
C VAL A 57 -4.70 -3.17 -2.14
N ASP A 58 -3.40 -3.43 -2.07
CA ASP A 58 -2.83 -4.26 -1.02
C ASP A 58 -2.94 -3.57 0.34
N VAL A 59 -3.42 -4.34 1.32
CA VAL A 59 -3.44 -3.94 2.72
C VAL A 59 -2.28 -4.61 3.46
N HIS A 60 -1.64 -3.86 4.33
CA HIS A 60 -0.50 -4.30 5.12
C HIS A 60 -0.77 -4.16 6.62
N PRO A 61 -0.49 -5.20 7.44
CA PRO A 61 -0.14 -6.55 7.00
C PRO A 61 -1.30 -7.21 6.22
N ALA A 62 -1.02 -8.32 5.56
CA ALA A 62 -2.06 -9.12 4.92
C ALA A 62 -3.16 -9.45 5.95
N PHE A 63 -4.41 -9.42 5.50
CA PHE A 63 -5.57 -9.54 6.39
C PHE A 63 -5.49 -10.78 7.28
N SER A 64 -5.75 -10.57 8.57
CA SER A 64 -5.96 -11.63 9.55
C SER A 64 -7.09 -11.25 10.48
N SER A 65 -7.96 -12.20 10.79
CA SER A 65 -9.10 -11.97 11.71
C SER A 65 -8.69 -11.55 13.13
N THR A 66 -7.44 -11.79 13.52
CA THR A 66 -6.86 -11.43 14.82
C THR A 66 -6.00 -10.17 14.77
N HIS A 67 -5.96 -9.47 13.63
CA HIS A 67 -5.20 -8.24 13.45
C HIS A 67 -6.17 -7.09 13.16
N TYR A 68 -5.91 -5.93 13.76
CA TYR A 68 -6.90 -4.84 13.85
C TYR A 68 -6.43 -3.51 13.28
N VAL A 69 -5.13 -3.37 13.02
CA VAL A 69 -4.53 -2.12 12.53
C VAL A 69 -3.88 -2.40 11.18
N TYR A 70 -4.29 -1.66 10.17
CA TYR A 70 -3.83 -1.85 8.80
C TYR A 70 -3.32 -0.54 8.23
N SER A 71 -2.52 -0.65 7.18
CA SER A 71 -2.16 0.44 6.31
C SER A 71 -2.32 0.02 4.85
N ALA A 72 -2.51 1.00 3.99
CA ALA A 72 -2.47 0.81 2.55
C ALA A 72 -1.87 2.06 1.89
N VAL A 73 -1.23 1.86 0.75
CA VAL A 73 -0.64 2.94 -0.03
C VAL A 73 -1.29 2.95 -1.40
N LEU A 74 -1.87 4.10 -1.74
CA LEU A 74 -2.39 4.39 -3.07
C LEU A 74 -1.30 5.08 -3.89
N ASP A 75 -1.18 4.68 -5.15
CA ASP A 75 -0.27 5.36 -6.06
C ASP A 75 -0.70 6.82 -6.30
N TYR A 76 0.21 7.63 -6.84
CA TYR A 76 -0.08 9.02 -7.19
C TYR A 76 -1.32 9.16 -8.08
N ALA A 77 -1.53 8.28 -9.07
CA ALA A 77 -2.73 8.29 -9.94
C ALA A 77 -4.05 7.97 -9.21
N GLU A 78 -3.99 7.34 -8.04
CA GLU A 78 -5.16 6.76 -7.37
C GLU A 78 -5.78 7.76 -6.40
N GLY A 79 -6.60 8.66 -6.94
CA GLY A 79 -7.22 9.75 -6.16
C GLY A 79 -8.45 9.38 -5.34
N SER A 80 -8.81 8.10 -5.31
CA SER A 80 -9.98 7.64 -4.57
C SER A 80 -9.86 6.19 -4.14
N PHE A 81 -10.57 5.81 -3.09
CA PHE A 81 -10.66 4.43 -2.65
C PHE A 81 -12.03 4.09 -2.10
N ALA A 82 -12.30 2.80 -1.94
CA ALA A 82 -13.41 2.27 -1.16
C ALA A 82 -12.92 1.06 -0.36
N VAL A 83 -13.52 0.84 0.81
CA VAL A 83 -13.19 -0.26 1.71
C VAL A 83 -14.29 -1.32 1.62
N ASP A 84 -13.89 -2.54 1.29
CA ASP A 84 -14.76 -3.71 1.31
C ASP A 84 -14.44 -4.53 2.55
N ALA A 85 -15.42 -4.68 3.43
CA ALA A 85 -15.26 -5.42 4.68
C ALA A 85 -16.45 -6.33 4.90
N GLU A 86 -16.18 -7.55 5.33
CA GLU A 86 -17.22 -8.51 5.67
C GLU A 86 -17.11 -8.92 7.14
N PRO A 87 -18.19 -8.82 7.92
CA PRO A 87 -18.21 -9.34 9.28
C PRO A 87 -18.21 -10.87 9.27
N ALA A 88 -17.64 -11.49 10.30
CA ALA A 88 -17.82 -12.92 10.52
C ALA A 88 -19.31 -13.28 10.68
N LYS A 89 -19.65 -14.55 10.43
CA LYS A 89 -21.01 -15.08 10.63
C LYS A 89 -21.57 -14.63 11.98
N THR A 90 -22.83 -14.18 11.99
CA THR A 90 -23.59 -13.61 13.12
C THR A 90 -23.15 -12.23 13.64
N MET A 91 -22.07 -11.66 13.13
CA MET A 91 -21.59 -10.31 13.48
C MET A 91 -22.18 -9.24 12.54
N LYS A 92 -22.08 -7.96 12.94
CA LYS A 92 -22.54 -6.82 12.12
C LYS A 92 -21.49 -5.72 12.07
N ILE A 93 -21.33 -5.09 10.91
CA ILE A 93 -20.57 -3.83 10.79
C ILE A 93 -21.55 -2.68 11.01
N VAL A 94 -21.25 -1.81 11.97
CA VAL A 94 -22.13 -0.70 12.38
C VAL A 94 -22.14 0.41 11.34
N ASN A 95 -21.00 0.67 10.70
CA ASN A 95 -20.78 1.76 9.75
C ASN A 95 -20.62 1.29 8.30
N ALA A 96 -21.22 0.15 7.93
CA ALA A 96 -21.01 -0.50 6.63
C ALA A 96 -21.26 0.39 5.39
N PRO A 97 -22.34 1.20 5.30
CA PRO A 97 -22.62 1.95 4.08
C PRO A 97 -21.54 2.99 3.70
N GLY A 98 -20.85 3.56 4.70
CA GLY A 98 -19.81 4.56 4.47
C GLY A 98 -18.47 3.96 3.99
N LEU A 99 -18.28 2.65 4.17
CA LEU A 99 -17.04 1.97 3.79
C LEU A 99 -16.96 1.73 2.27
N GLN A 100 -18.06 1.25 1.69
CA GLN A 100 -18.12 0.92 0.25
C GLN A 100 -18.32 2.14 -0.65
N THR A 101 -18.58 3.31 -0.05
CA THR A 101 -18.70 4.58 -0.77
C THR A 101 -17.30 5.06 -1.17
N THR A 102 -17.16 5.54 -2.41
CA THR A 102 -15.92 6.14 -2.90
C THR A 102 -15.54 7.35 -2.05
N GLN A 103 -14.36 7.30 -1.45
CA GLN A 103 -13.75 8.40 -0.71
C GLN A 103 -12.62 9.01 -1.54
N LEU A 104 -12.55 10.33 -1.57
CA LEU A 104 -11.49 11.08 -2.25
C LEU A 104 -10.34 11.33 -1.30
N ILE A 105 -9.12 11.34 -1.83
CA ILE A 105 -7.89 11.62 -1.07
C ILE A 105 -6.92 12.41 -1.95
N ALA A 106 -6.39 13.52 -1.44
CA ALA A 106 -5.46 14.36 -2.20
C ALA A 106 -4.06 13.74 -2.23
N PRO A 107 -3.20 14.08 -3.21
CA PRO A 107 -1.81 13.61 -3.23
C PRO A 107 -1.07 14.00 -1.94
N GLY A 108 -0.38 13.04 -1.32
CA GLY A 108 0.37 13.24 -0.08
C GLY A 108 -0.44 13.13 1.21
N ASP A 109 -1.76 13.13 1.12
CA ASP A 109 -2.63 13.02 2.29
C ASP A 109 -2.68 11.59 2.84
N GLU A 110 -3.04 11.51 4.12
CA GLU A 110 -3.33 10.27 4.84
C GLU A 110 -4.72 10.37 5.46
N LEU A 111 -5.57 9.36 5.19
CA LEU A 111 -6.94 9.29 5.70
C LEU A 111 -7.12 8.03 6.56
N PRO A 112 -7.38 8.18 7.87
CA PRO A 112 -7.74 7.05 8.72
C PRO A 112 -9.20 6.64 8.52
N VAL A 113 -9.46 5.35 8.39
CA VAL A 113 -10.80 4.76 8.34
C VAL A 113 -10.98 3.77 9.49
N GLY A 114 -12.05 3.95 10.25
CA GLY A 114 -12.45 3.03 11.32
C GLY A 114 -13.57 2.09 10.85
N ILE A 115 -13.53 0.83 11.25
CA ILE A 115 -14.57 -0.17 10.99
C ILE A 115 -14.98 -0.77 12.34
N LYS A 116 -16.23 -0.54 12.73
CA LYS A 116 -16.77 -1.04 14.00
C LYS A 116 -17.58 -2.31 13.77
N VAL A 117 -17.09 -3.42 14.31
CA VAL A 117 -17.76 -4.73 14.28
C VAL A 117 -18.43 -4.99 15.61
N LEU A 118 -19.72 -5.31 15.59
CA LEU A 118 -20.54 -5.59 16.76
C LEU A 118 -20.96 -7.07 16.76
N ASN A 119 -20.85 -7.72 17.92
CA ASN A 119 -21.55 -8.96 18.23
C ASN A 119 -22.91 -8.63 18.86
N PRO A 120 -24.04 -8.85 18.15
CA PRO A 120 -25.37 -8.55 18.70
C PRO A 120 -25.78 -9.43 19.88
N SER A 121 -25.24 -10.65 20.00
CA SER A 121 -25.58 -11.59 21.07
C SER A 121 -24.88 -11.23 22.38
N ALA A 122 -23.58 -10.92 22.31
CA ALA A 122 -22.78 -10.57 23.48
C ALA A 122 -22.82 -9.06 23.82
N GLN A 123 -23.32 -8.21 22.90
CA GLN A 123 -23.27 -6.74 23.01
C GLN A 123 -21.83 -6.20 23.13
N GLU A 124 -20.88 -6.88 22.52
CA GLU A 124 -19.46 -6.49 22.46
C GLU A 124 -19.11 -5.92 21.09
N SER A 125 -18.17 -4.97 21.05
CA SER A 125 -17.69 -4.38 19.80
C SER A 125 -16.18 -4.37 19.69
N MET A 126 -15.67 -4.48 18.47
CA MET A 126 -14.27 -4.36 18.12
C MET A 126 -14.09 -3.31 17.03
N ASP A 127 -13.05 -2.50 17.17
CA ASP A 127 -12.70 -1.46 16.20
C ASP A 127 -11.44 -1.87 15.41
N TYR A 128 -11.58 -1.87 14.09
CA TYR A 128 -10.48 -2.01 13.15
C TYR A 128 -10.12 -0.62 12.63
N SER A 129 -8.84 -0.35 12.44
CA SER A 129 -8.35 0.85 11.81
C SER A 129 -7.54 0.53 10.57
N ILE A 130 -7.70 1.34 9.54
CA ILE A 130 -6.84 1.33 8.36
C ILE A 130 -6.39 2.77 8.09
N SER A 131 -5.07 2.96 7.96
CA SER A 131 -4.50 4.21 7.47
C SER A 131 -4.25 4.10 5.96
N ILE A 132 -4.91 4.93 5.17
CA ILE A 132 -4.72 4.98 3.73
C ILE A 132 -3.91 6.23 3.39
N ARG A 133 -2.73 6.07 2.80
CA ARG A 133 -1.91 7.19 2.32
C ARG A 133 -1.86 7.19 0.80
N ARG A 134 -2.04 8.35 0.18
CA ARG A 134 -1.79 8.54 -1.25
C ARG A 134 -0.41 9.14 -1.46
N LEU A 135 0.37 8.57 -2.37
CA LEU A 135 1.68 9.12 -2.73
C LEU A 135 1.53 10.54 -3.32
N ASP A 136 2.50 11.42 -3.01
CA ASP A 136 2.49 12.82 -3.42
C ASP A 136 3.04 13.05 -4.84
N GLY A 137 3.63 12.01 -5.44
CA GLY A 137 4.24 12.09 -6.77
C GLY A 137 5.59 12.82 -6.76
N THR A 138 6.22 12.98 -5.59
CA THR A 138 7.55 13.60 -5.49
C THR A 138 8.70 12.61 -5.67
N ASP A 139 8.42 11.30 -5.61
CA ASP A 139 9.41 10.27 -5.92
C ASP A 139 9.60 10.18 -7.44
N VAL A 140 10.73 10.73 -7.91
CA VAL A 140 11.11 10.75 -9.33
C VAL A 140 11.97 9.55 -9.72
N GLN A 141 12.10 8.54 -8.84
CA GLN A 141 12.79 7.30 -9.19
C GLN A 141 12.05 6.57 -10.31
N LEU A 142 12.81 5.81 -11.09
CA LEU A 142 12.26 4.94 -12.11
C LEU A 142 12.11 3.53 -11.55
N LYS A 143 11.00 2.89 -11.89
CA LYS A 143 10.81 1.45 -11.75
C LYS A 143 11.34 0.70 -12.99
N GLY A 144 11.47 1.39 -14.12
CA GLY A 144 11.97 0.80 -15.35
C GLY A 144 12.44 1.84 -16.37
N LEU A 145 13.52 1.50 -17.06
CA LEU A 145 13.98 2.18 -18.27
C LEU A 145 14.33 1.14 -19.32
N ALA A 146 13.81 1.30 -20.53
CA ALA A 146 14.13 0.44 -21.66
C ALA A 146 14.19 1.22 -22.97
N SER A 147 14.99 0.75 -23.91
CA SER A 147 15.10 1.27 -25.26
C SER A 147 14.74 0.19 -26.28
N PRO A 148 13.47 0.01 -26.65
CA PRO A 148 13.08 -1.02 -27.61
C PRO A 148 13.87 -0.91 -28.93
N GLY A 149 14.49 -2.00 -29.36
CA GLY A 149 15.31 -2.04 -30.58
C GLY A 149 16.74 -1.51 -30.44
N ALA A 150 17.14 -1.01 -29.27
CA ALA A 150 18.48 -0.52 -29.00
C ALA A 150 19.04 -1.10 -27.69
N ASP A 151 20.37 -1.16 -27.57
CA ASP A 151 21.01 -1.71 -26.37
C ASP A 151 21.23 -0.62 -25.32
N LEU A 152 20.67 -0.81 -24.13
CA LEU A 152 20.89 0.04 -22.96
C LEU A 152 22.04 -0.53 -22.11
N ALA A 153 23.09 0.25 -21.88
CA ALA A 153 24.24 -0.13 -21.08
C ALA A 153 24.56 0.94 -20.01
N PRO A 154 24.64 0.59 -18.71
CA PRO A 154 24.39 -0.73 -18.13
C PRO A 154 22.92 -1.16 -18.25
N SER A 155 22.60 -2.41 -17.93
CA SER A 155 21.20 -2.82 -17.76
C SER A 155 20.54 -1.98 -16.67
N PHE A 156 19.25 -1.68 -16.83
CA PHE A 156 18.54 -0.82 -15.89
C PHE A 156 18.68 -1.27 -14.43
N SER A 157 19.02 -0.30 -13.58
CA SER A 157 19.07 -0.36 -12.13
C SER A 157 18.64 0.99 -11.58
N SER A 158 17.72 1.01 -10.60
CA SER A 158 17.20 2.28 -10.03
C SER A 158 18.29 3.15 -9.38
N GLY A 159 19.42 2.55 -8.97
CA GLY A 159 20.57 3.28 -8.43
C GLY A 159 21.57 3.78 -9.46
N SER A 160 21.48 3.34 -10.73
CA SER A 160 22.35 3.81 -11.81
C SER A 160 21.73 5.02 -12.45
N LEU A 161 22.47 6.13 -12.40
CA LEU A 161 22.00 7.39 -12.94
C LEU A 161 22.34 7.47 -14.43
N ASP A 162 23.55 7.05 -14.82
CA ASP A 162 24.05 7.19 -16.18
C ASP A 162 23.84 5.93 -17.04
N TYR A 163 23.26 6.14 -18.22
CA TYR A 163 23.07 5.11 -19.24
C TYR A 163 23.59 5.56 -20.60
N THR A 164 24.11 4.60 -21.37
CA THR A 164 24.44 4.74 -22.78
C THR A 164 23.51 3.86 -23.60
N VAL A 165 22.82 4.45 -24.56
CA VAL A 165 22.04 3.69 -25.55
C VAL A 165 22.86 3.52 -26.83
N ARG A 166 22.97 2.29 -27.31
CA ARG A 166 23.58 1.97 -28.62
C ARG A 166 22.47 1.64 -29.61
N MET A 167 22.25 2.54 -30.55
CA MET A 167 21.25 2.39 -31.59
C MET A 167 21.83 1.68 -32.82
N PRO A 168 21.22 0.58 -33.30
CA PRO A 168 21.56 -0.04 -34.58
C PRO A 168 21.37 0.93 -35.75
N ALA A 169 22.12 0.73 -36.83
CA ALA A 169 22.07 1.63 -37.99
C ALA A 169 20.76 1.52 -38.78
N GLU A 170 20.01 0.44 -38.59
CA GLU A 170 18.71 0.19 -39.21
C GLU A 170 17.56 0.95 -38.52
N LEU A 171 17.80 1.50 -37.32
CA LEU A 171 16.83 2.32 -36.63
C LEU A 171 17.01 3.80 -36.99
N ASP A 172 15.95 4.40 -37.50
CA ASP A 172 15.89 5.84 -37.75
C ASP A 172 15.39 6.63 -36.52
N ARG A 173 14.85 5.95 -35.51
CA ARG A 173 14.29 6.55 -34.29
C ARG A 173 14.69 5.76 -33.05
N LEU A 174 15.09 6.48 -32.01
CA LEU A 174 15.23 5.94 -30.67
C LEU A 174 13.92 6.10 -29.90
N ASP A 175 13.35 4.98 -29.46
CA ASP A 175 12.23 4.97 -28.52
C ASP A 175 12.73 4.66 -27.11
N LEU A 176 12.29 5.47 -26.14
CA LEU A 176 12.52 5.23 -24.72
C LEU A 176 11.21 4.91 -24.03
N ARG A 177 11.20 3.81 -23.29
CA ARG A 177 10.12 3.43 -22.39
C ARG A 177 10.57 3.69 -20.96
N ILE A 178 9.97 4.71 -20.36
CA ILE A 178 10.23 5.12 -18.98
C ILE A 178 9.02 4.71 -18.14
N VAL A 179 9.28 4.03 -17.02
CA VAL A 179 8.25 3.63 -16.06
C VAL A 179 8.60 4.29 -14.73
N PRO A 180 7.88 5.34 -14.32
CA PRO A 180 8.04 5.96 -13.01
C PRO A 180 7.78 4.96 -11.88
N MET A 181 8.33 5.26 -10.70
CA MET A 181 8.03 4.52 -9.49
C MET A 181 6.54 4.66 -9.13
N ASP A 182 6.04 5.89 -9.14
CA ASP A 182 4.65 6.21 -8.85
C ASP A 182 3.80 6.19 -10.13
N SER A 183 2.72 5.42 -10.15
CA SER A 183 1.86 5.39 -11.34
C SER A 183 1.17 6.75 -11.58
N GLY A 184 1.09 7.14 -12.85
CA GLY A 184 0.50 8.42 -13.29
C GLY A 184 1.40 9.64 -13.17
N GLN A 185 2.63 9.51 -12.68
CA GLN A 185 3.63 10.57 -12.77
C GLN A 185 4.02 10.77 -14.25
N THR A 186 4.15 12.04 -14.68
CA THR A 186 4.58 12.41 -16.04
C THR A 186 5.85 13.25 -15.98
N PHE A 187 6.69 13.13 -17.02
CA PHE A 187 7.81 14.02 -17.26
C PHE A 187 7.29 15.16 -18.16
N GLU A 188 7.36 16.40 -17.67
CA GLU A 188 7.11 17.60 -18.49
C GLU A 188 8.39 18.06 -19.20
#